data_AF-A0A133YD57-F1
#
_entry.id   AF-A0A133YD57-F1
#
_cell.length_a   1.000
_cell.length_b   1.000
_cell.length_c   1.000
_cell.angle_alpha   90.00
_cell.angle_beta   90.00
_cell.angle_gamma   90.00
#
_symmetry.space_group_name_H-M   'P 1'
#
loop_
_entity.id
_entity.type
_entity.pdbx_description
1 polymer ?
#
loop_
_entity_poly.entity_id
_entity_poly.type
_entity_poly.pdbx_seq_one_letter_code
_entity_poly.pdbx_strand_id
1 'polypeptide(L)'
;MQKNIKLVRFFLSFPVLLIMGCLSLCSCENDNEEQLTETVSSFSDSYFNWQYFRSVKYCTLDSKQWLSYMASQVNEADVEALRAQEEGATVEIEDVDLLPGDSVAKVRIIVYNYLNMDTIGVEGRVVDKAFFVIPAKRNNGVWKVQLTAPLRAVKD
;
A
#
# COMPACT_ATOMS: atom_id res chain seq x y z
N MET A 1 -52.77 -70.37 -2.65
CA MET A 1 -52.78 -69.32 -3.70
C MET A 1 -51.76 -68.26 -3.29
N GLN A 2 -50.92 -67.85 -4.24
CA GLN A 2 -49.64 -67.11 -4.11
C GLN A 2 -49.74 -65.84 -3.21
N LYS A 3 -48.72 -65.37 -2.47
CA LYS A 3 -47.31 -65.06 -2.84
C LYS A 3 -46.35 -64.99 -1.61
N ASN A 4 -45.17 -65.61 -1.78
CA ASN A 4 -43.79 -65.26 -1.31
C ASN A 4 -43.53 -65.04 0.21
N ILE A 5 -42.88 -65.96 0.96
CA ILE A 5 -41.43 -66.35 0.99
C ILE A 5 -40.53 -65.12 1.24
N LYS A 6 -40.16 -64.82 2.51
CA LYS A 6 -38.86 -65.09 3.19
C LYS A 6 -37.65 -64.39 2.51
N LEU A 7 -36.64 -63.83 3.16
CA LEU A 7 -36.19 -63.74 4.55
C LEU A 7 -34.91 -62.88 4.49
N VAL A 8 -34.74 -61.99 5.46
CA VAL A 8 -33.50 -61.42 6.03
C VAL A 8 -32.16 -61.88 5.42
N ARG A 9 -31.30 -60.91 5.06
CA ARG A 9 -29.88 -60.91 5.47
C ARG A 9 -29.18 -59.56 5.34
N PHE A 10 -28.69 -59.13 6.49
CA PHE A 10 -27.72 -58.12 6.84
C PHE A 10 -26.46 -58.17 5.98
N PHE A 11 -26.00 -57.02 5.44
CA PHE A 11 -24.59 -56.79 5.12
C PHE A 11 -24.23 -55.31 5.35
N LEU A 12 -23.16 -55.14 6.12
CA LEU A 12 -22.48 -53.91 6.54
C LEU A 12 -21.93 -53.10 5.36
N SER A 13 -21.88 -51.76 5.47
CA SER A 13 -20.65 -50.96 5.32
C SER A 13 -20.92 -49.44 5.33
N PHE A 14 -20.26 -48.72 6.24
CA PHE A 14 -19.85 -47.29 6.19
C PHE A 14 -19.13 -46.96 4.86
N PRO A 15 -19.00 -45.70 4.35
CA PRO A 15 -18.60 -44.47 5.07
C PRO A 15 -19.46 -43.20 4.76
N VAL A 16 -19.64 -42.21 5.64
CA VAL A 16 -18.74 -41.12 6.08
C VAL A 16 -18.46 -40.07 5.00
N LEU A 17 -19.17 -38.93 5.12
CA LEU A 17 -18.60 -37.58 5.26
C LEU A 17 -17.54 -37.18 4.23
N LEU A 18 -17.91 -36.49 3.13
CA LEU A 18 -17.01 -35.54 2.43
C LEU A 18 -17.68 -34.74 1.29
N ILE A 19 -18.53 -33.73 1.56
CA ILE A 19 -18.70 -32.60 0.62
C ILE A 19 -18.87 -31.31 1.43
N MET A 20 -17.87 -31.01 2.25
CA MET A 20 -17.64 -29.70 2.84
C MET A 20 -16.13 -29.49 2.79
N GLY A 21 -15.63 -29.05 1.64
CA GLY A 21 -14.20 -28.99 1.40
C GLY A 21 -13.89 -28.12 0.20
N CYS A 22 -13.25 -26.99 0.50
CA CYS A 22 -12.50 -26.13 -0.41
C CYS A 22 -13.31 -25.09 -1.22
N LEU A 23 -13.94 -24.15 -0.51
CA LEU A 23 -14.11 -22.77 -0.99
C LEU A 23 -13.45 -21.80 0.01
N SER A 24 -12.16 -21.97 0.29
CA SER A 24 -11.41 -21.00 1.11
C SER A 24 -9.93 -21.08 0.79
N LEU A 25 -9.51 -20.50 -0.33
CA LEU A 25 -8.09 -20.24 -0.61
C LEU A 25 -7.80 -18.90 -1.31
N CYS A 26 -8.77 -18.00 -1.50
CA CYS A 26 -8.55 -16.77 -2.28
C CYS A 26 -8.89 -15.45 -1.57
N SER A 27 -8.83 -15.41 -0.23
CA SER A 27 -9.06 -14.16 0.53
C SER A 27 -7.76 -13.48 0.96
N CYS A 28 -6.72 -14.26 1.30
CA CYS A 28 -5.48 -13.69 1.87
C CYS A 28 -4.64 -12.87 0.89
N GLU A 29 -4.78 -13.08 -0.42
CA GLU A 29 -3.98 -12.38 -1.43
C GLU A 29 -4.52 -10.96 -1.68
N ASN A 30 -5.85 -10.81 -1.77
CA ASN A 30 -6.51 -9.52 -1.94
C ASN A 30 -6.29 -8.60 -0.74
N ASP A 31 -6.43 -9.13 0.48
CA ASP A 31 -6.24 -8.36 1.72
C ASP A 31 -4.80 -7.79 1.84
N ASN A 32 -3.82 -8.51 1.28
CA ASN A 32 -2.40 -8.15 1.34
C ASN A 32 -2.07 -6.99 0.38
N GLU A 33 -2.56 -7.03 -0.85
CA GLU A 33 -2.40 -5.95 -1.83
C GLU A 33 -3.23 -4.71 -1.46
N GLU A 34 -4.42 -4.91 -0.89
CA GLU A 34 -5.25 -3.82 -0.35
C GLU A 34 -4.50 -3.07 0.76
N GLN A 35 -3.90 -3.80 1.72
CA GLN A 35 -3.13 -3.19 2.80
C GLN A 35 -1.88 -2.44 2.29
N LEU A 36 -1.21 -2.97 1.25
CA LEU A 36 -0.10 -2.27 0.58
C LEU A 36 -0.58 -0.96 -0.05
N THR A 37 -1.66 -1.03 -0.83
CA THR A 37 -2.28 0.09 -1.54
C THR A 37 -2.71 1.19 -0.57
N GLU A 38 -3.41 0.84 0.51
CA GLU A 38 -3.82 1.78 1.56
C GLU A 38 -2.61 2.44 2.23
N THR A 39 -1.56 1.66 2.51
CA THR A 39 -0.33 2.16 3.14
C THR A 39 0.38 3.16 2.25
N VAL A 40 0.55 2.84 0.96
CA VAL A 40 1.22 3.70 0.00
C VAL A 40 0.39 4.94 -0.29
N SER A 41 -0.92 4.80 -0.49
CA SER A 41 -1.83 5.93 -0.73
C SER A 41 -1.80 6.90 0.45
N SER A 42 -2.00 6.40 1.68
CA SER A 42 -2.01 7.25 2.88
C SER A 42 -0.65 7.88 3.19
N PHE A 43 0.44 7.14 2.95
CA PHE A 43 1.78 7.68 3.05
C PHE A 43 1.97 8.83 2.07
N SER A 44 1.61 8.62 0.80
CA SER A 44 1.84 9.58 -0.27
C SER A 44 1.00 10.83 -0.08
N ASP A 45 -0.29 10.69 0.25
CA ASP A 45 -1.17 11.81 0.60
C ASP A 45 -0.55 12.68 1.69
N SER A 46 -0.15 12.08 2.82
CA SER A 46 0.48 12.84 3.90
C SER A 46 1.86 13.40 3.54
N TYR A 47 2.66 12.69 2.75
CA TYR A 47 4.02 13.11 2.37
C TYR A 47 3.99 14.30 1.41
N PHE A 48 3.19 14.24 0.34
CA PHE A 48 3.12 15.30 -0.68
C PHE A 48 2.36 16.53 -0.20
N ASN A 49 1.53 16.40 0.84
CA ASN A 49 0.98 17.53 1.60
C ASN A 49 1.88 17.98 2.78
N TRP A 50 3.14 17.55 2.80
CA TRP A 50 4.20 17.93 3.76
C TRP A 50 3.85 17.65 5.24
N GLN A 51 2.95 16.72 5.49
CA GLN A 51 2.56 16.25 6.81
C GLN A 51 3.51 15.13 7.27
N TYR A 52 4.83 15.36 7.18
CA TYR A 52 5.86 14.33 7.37
C TYR A 52 5.74 13.56 8.69
N PHE A 53 5.34 14.24 9.77
CA PHE A 53 5.09 13.61 11.07
C PHE A 53 3.98 12.54 11.00
N ARG A 54 2.91 12.81 10.24
CA ARG A 54 1.82 11.84 10.01
C ARG A 54 2.26 10.68 9.12
N SER A 55 3.15 10.93 8.17
CA SER A 55 3.69 9.90 7.26
C SER A 55 4.51 8.82 7.98
N VAL A 56 5.12 9.16 9.13
CA VAL A 56 5.98 8.25 9.92
C VAL A 56 5.31 6.91 10.21
N LYS A 57 4.00 6.89 10.53
CA LYS A 57 3.31 5.64 10.91
C LYS A 57 3.19 4.64 9.77
N TYR A 58 3.31 5.08 8.52
CA TYR A 58 3.27 4.24 7.32
C TYR A 58 4.65 3.73 6.91
N CYS A 59 5.72 4.18 7.58
CA CYS A 59 7.09 3.89 7.19
C CYS A 59 7.77 2.85 8.10
N THR A 60 8.83 2.24 7.60
CA THR A 60 9.79 1.50 8.45
C THR A 60 10.54 2.46 9.39
N LEU A 61 11.10 1.93 10.47
CA LEU A 61 11.84 2.74 11.46
C LEU A 61 13.00 3.51 10.81
N ASP A 62 13.77 2.85 9.95
CA ASP A 62 14.94 3.43 9.28
C ASP A 62 14.58 4.54 8.29
N SER A 63 13.32 4.60 7.84
CA SER A 63 12.83 5.65 6.93
C SER A 63 12.59 6.98 7.64
N LYS A 64 12.46 6.99 8.97
CA LYS A 64 12.17 8.21 9.76
C LYS A 64 13.21 9.30 9.54
N GLN A 65 14.48 8.93 9.36
CA GLN A 65 15.56 9.89 9.12
C GLN A 65 15.32 10.74 7.86
N TRP A 66 14.71 10.16 6.82
CA TRP A 66 14.43 10.87 5.56
C TRP A 66 13.24 11.81 5.71
N LEU A 67 12.22 11.42 6.47
CA LEU A 67 11.11 12.31 6.82
C LEU A 67 11.57 13.47 7.70
N SER A 68 12.45 13.22 8.68
CA SER A 68 13.05 14.27 9.50
C SER A 68 13.94 15.21 8.67
N TYR A 69 14.68 14.66 7.71
CA TYR A 69 15.48 15.45 6.78
C TYR A 69 14.58 16.36 5.93
N MET A 70 13.52 15.84 5.31
CA MET A 70 12.59 16.66 4.52
C MET A 70 11.92 17.73 5.37
N ALA A 71 11.46 17.38 6.58
CA ALA A 71 10.86 18.32 7.50
C ALA A 71 11.82 19.46 7.92
N SER A 72 13.12 19.20 8.02
CA SER A 72 14.11 20.22 8.40
C SER A 72 14.43 21.22 7.29
N GLN A 73 14.03 20.92 6.04
CA GLN A 73 14.20 21.84 4.91
C GLN A 73 13.00 22.80 4.75
N VAL A 74 11.86 22.51 5.40
CA VAL A 74 10.65 23.33 5.33
C VAL A 74 10.89 24.68 6.02
N ASN A 75 10.62 25.77 5.30
CA ASN A 75 10.66 27.13 5.84
C ASN A 75 9.26 27.77 5.90
N GLU A 76 9.17 28.98 6.45
CA GLU A 76 7.88 29.68 6.62
C GLU A 76 7.19 30.01 5.30
N ALA A 77 7.95 30.41 4.27
CA ALA A 77 7.40 30.71 2.95
C ALA A 77 6.79 29.47 2.30
N ASP A 78 7.39 28.29 2.50
CA ASP A 78 6.79 27.04 2.02
C ASP A 78 5.47 26.71 2.73
N VAL A 79 5.38 26.98 4.04
CA VAL A 79 4.14 26.77 4.81
C VAL A 79 3.05 27.72 4.34
N GLU A 80 3.40 28.97 4.04
CA GLU A 80 2.46 29.93 3.44
C GLU A 80 2.00 29.48 2.05
N ALA A 81 2.92 29.01 1.20
CA ALA A 81 2.59 28.47 -0.12
C ALA A 81 1.62 27.29 -0.02
N LEU A 82 1.85 26.33 0.88
CA LEU A 82 0.93 25.20 1.13
C LEU A 82 -0.45 25.67 1.60
N ARG A 83 -0.51 26.69 2.48
CA ARG A 83 -1.78 27.23 2.98
C ARG A 83 -2.55 28.04 1.95
N ALA A 84 -1.85 28.62 0.99
CA ALA A 84 -2.43 29.41 -0.09
C ALA A 84 -3.00 28.54 -1.22
N GLN A 85 -2.64 27.25 -1.29
CA GLN A 85 -3.23 26.31 -2.24
C GLN A 85 -4.74 26.14 -1.97
N GLU A 86 -5.56 26.31 -3.01
CA GLU A 86 -7.01 26.07 -2.96
C GLU A 86 -7.30 24.58 -2.72
N GLU A 87 -6.50 23.72 -3.35
CA GLU A 87 -6.53 22.26 -3.19
C GLU A 87 -5.12 21.75 -2.92
N GLY A 88 -5.00 20.82 -1.97
CA GLY A 88 -3.73 20.16 -1.68
C GLY A 88 -3.31 19.16 -2.76
N ALA A 89 -2.15 18.55 -2.58
CA ALA A 89 -1.66 17.51 -3.48
C ALA A 89 -2.62 16.32 -3.51
N THR A 90 -2.87 15.76 -4.69
CA THR A 90 -3.65 14.53 -4.87
C THR A 90 -2.77 13.42 -5.41
N VAL A 91 -3.11 12.16 -5.08
CA VAL A 91 -2.31 10.99 -5.41
C VAL A 91 -3.20 9.90 -6.01
N GLU A 92 -2.71 9.29 -7.09
CA GLU A 92 -3.31 8.11 -7.73
C GLU A 92 -2.28 6.99 -7.80
N ILE A 93 -2.70 5.74 -7.56
CA ILE A 93 -1.87 4.57 -7.77
C ILE A 93 -2.01 4.15 -9.24
N GLU A 94 -0.89 4.04 -9.94
CA GLU A 94 -0.85 3.64 -11.35
C GLU A 94 -0.56 2.15 -11.51
N ASP A 95 0.42 1.64 -10.76
CA ASP A 95 0.90 0.26 -10.90
C ASP A 95 1.52 -0.27 -9.60
N VAL A 96 1.43 -1.58 -9.39
CA VAL A 96 1.96 -2.28 -8.22
C VAL A 96 2.84 -3.45 -8.70
N ASP A 97 4.15 -3.32 -8.47
CA ASP A 97 5.15 -4.35 -8.80
C ASP A 97 5.59 -5.08 -7.51
N LEU A 98 5.05 -6.29 -7.30
CA LEU A 98 5.48 -7.20 -6.23
C LEU A 98 6.76 -7.94 -6.65
N LEU A 99 7.84 -7.75 -5.89
CA LEU A 99 9.14 -8.36 -6.18
C LEU A 99 9.24 -9.80 -5.64
N PRO A 100 10.14 -10.64 -6.20
CA PRO A 100 10.26 -12.05 -5.83
C PRO A 100 10.40 -12.27 -4.32
N GLY A 101 9.53 -13.12 -3.78
CA GLY A 101 9.45 -13.42 -2.35
C GLY A 101 8.42 -12.59 -1.57
N ASP A 102 7.55 -11.84 -2.26
CA ASP A 102 6.35 -11.13 -1.77
C ASP A 102 6.58 -10.31 -0.49
N SER A 103 7.80 -9.82 -0.31
CA SER A 103 8.21 -9.10 0.89
C SER A 103 8.70 -7.70 0.57
N VAL A 104 8.82 -7.37 -0.71
CA VAL A 104 9.19 -6.06 -1.22
C VAL A 104 8.28 -5.73 -2.39
N ALA A 105 7.87 -4.47 -2.47
CA ALA A 105 7.05 -3.96 -3.56
C ALA A 105 7.57 -2.60 -4.02
N LYS A 106 7.31 -2.28 -5.28
CA LYS A 106 7.47 -0.94 -5.84
C LYS A 106 6.12 -0.50 -6.38
N VAL A 107 5.57 0.56 -5.80
CA VAL A 107 4.28 1.10 -6.23
C VAL A 107 4.53 2.38 -7.01
N ARG A 108 4.09 2.41 -8.27
CA ARG A 108 4.13 3.60 -9.09
C ARG A 108 2.89 4.43 -8.82
N ILE A 109 3.10 5.72 -8.56
CA ILE A 109 2.02 6.67 -8.29
C ILE A 109 2.15 7.89 -9.20
N ILE A 110 1.01 8.53 -9.42
CA ILE A 110 0.90 9.85 -10.02
C ILE A 110 0.55 10.83 -8.91
N VAL A 111 1.26 11.95 -8.87
CA VAL A 111 1.00 13.03 -7.91
C VAL A 111 0.67 14.28 -8.70
N TYR A 112 -0.44 14.94 -8.33
CA TYR A 112 -0.87 16.18 -8.95
C TYR A 112 -0.83 17.35 -7.97
N ASN A 113 -0.64 18.56 -8.52
CA ASN A 113 -0.72 19.84 -7.81
C ASN A 113 0.10 19.91 -6.51
N TYR A 114 1.27 19.26 -6.48
CA TYR A 114 2.07 19.18 -5.26
C TYR A 114 3.14 20.27 -5.22
N LEU A 115 3.52 20.68 -4.00
CA LEU A 115 4.63 21.59 -3.78
C LEU A 115 5.96 20.82 -3.81
N ASN A 116 6.74 21.02 -4.86
CA ASN A 116 8.04 20.40 -5.02
C ASN A 116 9.15 21.26 -4.41
N MET A 117 9.96 20.62 -3.58
CA MET A 117 11.15 21.23 -2.97
C MET A 117 12.38 20.86 -3.80
N ASP A 118 12.58 21.55 -4.92
CA ASP A 118 13.61 21.21 -5.91
C ASP A 118 15.00 21.78 -5.59
N THR A 119 15.06 22.85 -4.78
CA THR A 119 16.28 23.61 -4.52
C THR A 119 16.36 23.99 -3.05
N ILE A 120 17.45 23.63 -2.37
CA ILE A 120 17.69 23.96 -0.97
C ILE A 120 17.71 25.49 -0.80
N GLY A 121 16.89 26.01 0.11
CA GLY A 121 16.82 27.44 0.43
C GLY A 121 16.03 28.29 -0.58
N VAL A 122 15.31 27.67 -1.50
CA VAL A 122 14.39 28.34 -2.43
C VAL A 122 12.98 27.83 -2.16
N GLU A 123 12.00 28.72 -2.27
CA GLU A 123 10.58 28.39 -2.14
C GLU A 123 10.19 27.22 -3.06
N GLY A 124 9.39 26.31 -2.51
CA GLY A 124 8.81 25.21 -3.28
C GLY A 124 8.00 25.72 -4.47
N ARG A 125 8.00 24.95 -5.57
CA ARG A 125 7.21 25.24 -6.77
C ARG A 125 6.07 24.26 -6.89
N VAL A 126 4.89 24.76 -7.23
CA VAL A 126 3.76 23.90 -7.56
C VAL A 126 4.06 23.18 -8.87
N VAL A 127 3.88 21.86 -8.88
CA VAL A 127 4.05 20.99 -10.04
C VAL A 127 2.71 20.31 -10.33
N ASP A 128 2.20 20.50 -11.55
CA ASP A 128 0.89 20.00 -11.97
C ASP A 128 0.79 18.47 -11.91
N LYS A 129 1.85 17.77 -12.35
CA LYS A 129 1.90 16.31 -12.42
C LYS A 129 3.34 15.80 -12.37
N ALA A 130 3.57 14.76 -11.57
CA ALA A 130 4.81 13.98 -11.61
C ALA A 130 4.58 12.51 -11.21
N PHE A 131 5.50 11.65 -11.61
CA PHE A 131 5.46 10.22 -11.28
C PHE A 131 6.50 9.88 -10.22
N PHE A 132 6.14 9.00 -9.29
CA PHE A 132 7.03 8.52 -8.24
C PHE A 132 6.95 7.00 -8.12
N VAL A 133 8.05 6.40 -7.68
CA VAL A 133 8.08 4.99 -7.29
C VAL A 133 8.29 4.91 -5.79
N ILE A 134 7.30 4.36 -5.09
CA ILE A 134 7.29 4.22 -3.65
C ILE A 134 7.75 2.80 -3.29
N PRO A 135 8.95 2.65 -2.70
CA PRO A 135 9.42 1.36 -2.21
C PRO A 135 8.67 0.97 -0.93
N ALA A 136 8.16 -0.25 -0.88
CA ALA A 136 7.53 -0.83 0.30
C ALA A 136 8.16 -2.17 0.66
N LYS A 137 8.14 -2.49 1.95
CA LYS A 137 8.62 -3.75 2.50
C LYS A 137 7.61 -4.31 3.49
N ARG A 138 7.34 -5.61 3.39
CA ARG A 138 6.51 -6.34 4.32
C ARG A 138 7.36 -6.90 5.45
N ASN A 139 7.09 -6.46 6.68
CA ASN A 139 7.72 -6.98 7.88
C ASN A 139 6.64 -7.52 8.80
N ASN A 140 6.75 -8.78 9.22
CA ASN A 140 5.77 -9.46 10.07
C ASN A 140 4.32 -9.37 9.55
N GLY A 141 4.14 -9.50 8.24
CA GLY A 141 2.82 -9.46 7.59
C GLY A 141 2.24 -8.07 7.36
N VAL A 142 2.95 -6.99 7.70
CA VAL A 142 2.49 -5.60 7.52
C VAL A 142 3.39 -4.88 6.52
N TRP A 143 2.81 -4.30 5.48
CA TRP A 143 3.49 -3.41 4.55
C TRP A 143 3.81 -2.07 5.20
N LYS A 144 5.02 -1.59 4.94
CA LYS A 144 5.49 -0.27 5.30
C LYS A 144 6.32 0.31 4.16
N VAL A 145 6.26 1.62 3.98
CA VAL A 145 7.15 2.33 3.06
C VAL A 145 8.59 2.27 3.58
N GLN A 146 9.53 1.92 2.71
CA GLN A 146 10.95 1.80 3.02
C GLN A 146 11.77 2.81 2.21
N LEU A 147 11.94 4.00 2.76
CA LEU A 147 12.77 5.04 2.16
C LEU A 147 14.26 4.77 2.42
N THR A 148 15.06 4.85 1.35
CA THR A 148 16.53 4.85 1.40
C THR A 148 17.14 6.20 1.06
N ALA A 149 16.31 7.15 0.64
CA ALA A 149 16.61 8.54 0.32
C ALA A 149 15.28 9.33 0.26
N PRO A 150 15.31 10.68 0.18
CA PRO A 150 14.14 11.45 -0.20
C PRO A 150 13.58 10.99 -1.56
N LEU A 151 12.26 11.05 -1.71
CA LEU A 151 11.61 10.69 -2.98
C LEU A 151 12.02 11.64 -4.10
N ARG A 152 12.13 11.09 -5.30
CA ARG A 152 12.45 11.84 -6.52
C ARG A 152 11.47 11.48 -7.61
N ALA A 153 11.06 12.50 -8.37
CA ALA A 153 10.25 12.29 -9.55
C ALA A 153 11.01 11.44 -10.57
N VAL A 154 10.31 10.51 -11.18
CA VAL A 154 10.80 9.70 -12.30
C VAL A 154 10.50 10.44 -13.59
N LYS A 155 11.38 10.32 -14.59
CA LYS A 155 11.10 10.80 -15.94
C LYS A 155 10.21 9.78 -16.63
N ASP A 156 9.15 10.26 -17.25
CA ASP A 156 8.27 9.50 -18.14
C ASP A 156 9.05 8.75 -19.23
#